data_AF-A0A1D9BGD7-F1
#
_entry.id   AF-A0A1D9BGD7-F1
#
_cell.length_a   1.000
_cell.length_b   1.000
_cell.length_c   1.000
_cell.angle_alpha   90.00
_cell.angle_beta   90.00
_cell.angle_gamma   90.00
#
_symmetry.space_group_name_H-M   'P 1'
#
loop_
_entity.id
_entity.type
_entity.pdbx_description
1 polymer ?
#
loop_
_entity_poly.entity_id
_entity_poly.type
_entity_poly.pdbx_seq_one_letter_code
_entity_poly.pdbx_strand_id
1 'polypeptide(L)'
;MFRRPRLALLAAALLLAACANQPGTTASSSTASNGGKAAAANGKAAAQQPQPDAPTPGGRKVMSKDGTFEGEIVGTPAKKSKFGKLQIGMSQRQVDDLIGTPSDTKTYTTGKAWVPFYFGKDAYRFETYYKKEGRLTFVGGGVTGTSGKLLRITVDTKEDGYQ
;
A
#
# COMPACT_ATOMS: atom_id res chain seq x y z
N MET A 1 -40.11 17.58 38.55
CA MET A 1 -41.10 16.65 37.93
C MET A 1 -40.34 15.86 36.87
N PHE A 2 -40.04 14.57 36.99
CA PHE A 2 -40.88 13.35 37.03
C PHE A 2 -41.52 12.90 35.71
N ARG A 3 -40.81 12.02 34.97
CA ARG A 3 -41.23 10.77 34.29
C ARG A 3 -40.27 10.49 33.10
N ARG A 4 -39.25 9.66 33.29
CA ARG A 4 -39.20 8.17 33.25
C ARG A 4 -38.92 7.64 31.82
N PRO A 5 -37.85 6.85 31.60
CA PRO A 5 -37.52 6.27 30.30
C PRO A 5 -38.41 5.07 29.96
N ARG A 6 -38.42 4.65 28.69
CA ARG A 6 -38.94 3.35 28.26
C ARG A 6 -37.78 2.41 27.97
N LEU A 7 -37.82 1.22 28.56
CA LEU A 7 -36.85 0.14 28.36
C LEU A 7 -37.64 -1.13 27.99
N ALA A 8 -37.38 -1.67 26.80
CA ALA A 8 -37.85 -2.97 26.31
C ALA A 8 -36.84 -3.43 25.25
N LEU A 9 -36.06 -4.48 25.51
CA LEU A 9 -36.38 -5.88 25.14
C LEU A 9 -36.48 -6.05 23.61
N LEU A 10 -35.43 -6.46 22.90
CA LEU A 10 -34.67 -7.74 22.93
C LEU A 10 -35.19 -8.71 21.85
N ALA A 11 -34.42 -8.87 20.79
CA ALA A 11 -34.58 -9.89 19.76
C ALA A 11 -33.18 -10.32 19.29
N ALA A 12 -32.74 -11.50 19.73
CA ALA A 12 -31.49 -12.11 19.26
C ALA A 12 -31.82 -13.17 18.21
N ALA A 13 -31.11 -13.13 17.09
CA ALA A 13 -31.18 -14.17 16.06
C ALA A 13 -29.76 -14.43 15.54
N LEU A 14 -29.16 -15.54 15.96
CA LEU A 14 -27.98 -16.10 15.30
C LEU A 14 -28.46 -16.86 14.06
N LEU A 15 -27.77 -16.72 12.92
CA LEU A 15 -27.90 -17.68 11.82
C LEU A 15 -26.59 -17.78 11.02
N LEU A 16 -26.00 -18.96 11.17
CA LEU A 16 -24.85 -19.61 10.52
C LEU A 16 -24.05 -18.86 9.44
N ALA A 17 -22.72 -18.91 9.60
CA ALA A 17 -21.79 -18.84 8.47
C ALA A 17 -21.75 -20.18 7.71
N ALA A 18 -21.51 -20.14 6.40
CA ALA A 18 -21.27 -21.31 5.58
C ALA A 18 -20.09 -21.06 4.61
N CYS A 19 -18.99 -21.79 4.82
CA CYS A 19 -17.83 -21.80 3.92
C CYS A 19 -17.77 -23.14 3.19
N ALA A 20 -17.75 -23.14 1.86
CA ALA A 20 -17.45 -24.32 1.05
C ALA A 20 -16.78 -23.89 -0.27
N ASN A 21 -15.72 -24.60 -0.65
CA ASN A 21 -14.92 -24.34 -1.86
C ASN A 21 -14.92 -25.57 -2.78
N GLN A 22 -14.71 -25.39 -4.08
CA GLN A 22 -14.84 -26.43 -5.11
C GLN A 22 -13.71 -27.48 -5.09
N PRO A 23 -13.96 -28.66 -5.68
CA PRO A 23 -13.07 -29.23 -6.69
C PRO A 23 -13.77 -29.58 -8.03
N GLY A 24 -13.00 -29.85 -9.10
CA GLY A 24 -13.48 -30.26 -10.44
C GLY A 24 -13.72 -31.79 -10.58
N THR A 25 -13.87 -32.37 -11.78
CA THR A 25 -13.82 -31.81 -13.17
C THR A 25 -14.84 -32.59 -14.07
N THR A 26 -14.78 -32.92 -15.38
CA THR A 26 -13.75 -32.98 -16.45
C THR A 26 -14.43 -33.13 -17.84
N ALA A 27 -13.77 -32.73 -18.95
CA ALA A 27 -14.01 -33.19 -20.35
C ALA A 27 -15.36 -32.79 -21.05
N SER A 28 -15.47 -32.64 -22.39
CA SER A 28 -14.48 -32.51 -23.48
C SER A 28 -15.08 -32.03 -24.83
N SER A 29 -14.21 -31.49 -25.69
CA SER A 29 -14.21 -31.52 -27.19
C SER A 29 -15.15 -30.65 -28.06
N SER A 30 -14.77 -30.55 -29.35
CA SER A 30 -15.34 -29.78 -30.48
C SER A 30 -15.14 -28.24 -30.46
N THR A 31 -14.91 -27.52 -31.57
CA THR A 31 -14.45 -27.88 -32.94
C THR A 31 -13.73 -26.67 -33.60
N ALA A 32 -12.95 -26.91 -34.65
CA ALA A 32 -12.04 -25.96 -35.31
C ALA A 32 -12.69 -24.71 -35.97
N SER A 33 -11.93 -23.60 -36.09
CA SER A 33 -11.39 -23.08 -37.37
C SER A 33 -11.00 -21.57 -37.37
N ASN A 34 -10.11 -21.22 -38.30
CA ASN A 34 -9.86 -19.90 -38.91
C ASN A 34 -9.50 -18.63 -38.08
N GLY A 35 -8.30 -18.11 -38.39
CA GLY A 35 -8.20 -16.77 -38.99
C GLY A 35 -8.09 -15.55 -38.08
N GLY A 36 -6.90 -15.30 -37.51
CA GLY A 36 -6.61 -14.04 -36.80
C GLY A 36 -5.13 -13.67 -36.75
N LYS A 37 -4.69 -12.73 -37.60
CA LYS A 37 -3.33 -12.16 -37.56
C LYS A 37 -3.22 -11.10 -36.45
N ALA A 38 -3.18 -11.55 -35.20
CA ALA A 38 -2.92 -10.67 -34.06
C ALA A 38 -1.40 -10.51 -33.86
N ALA A 39 -0.89 -9.28 -33.91
CA ALA A 39 0.50 -9.01 -33.61
C ALA A 39 0.73 -9.14 -32.09
N ALA A 40 1.57 -10.09 -31.68
CA ALA A 40 1.98 -10.25 -30.28
C ALA A 40 2.92 -9.11 -29.87
N ALA A 41 2.35 -7.94 -29.59
CA ALA A 41 3.02 -6.89 -28.85
C ALA A 41 3.25 -7.39 -27.43
N ASN A 42 4.41 -8.03 -27.21
CA ASN A 42 4.91 -8.39 -25.88
C ASN A 42 5.26 -7.11 -25.10
N GLY A 43 4.21 -6.39 -24.68
CA GLY A 43 4.28 -5.40 -23.64
C GLY A 43 4.76 -6.10 -22.38
N LYS A 44 6.08 -6.01 -22.13
CA LYS A 44 6.69 -6.47 -20.90
C LYS A 44 6.12 -5.61 -19.77
N ALA A 45 5.01 -6.06 -19.18
CA ALA A 45 4.56 -5.59 -17.89
C ALA A 45 5.73 -5.82 -16.92
N ALA A 46 6.49 -4.77 -16.67
CA ALA A 46 7.67 -4.84 -15.83
C ALA A 46 7.17 -5.08 -14.41
N ALA A 47 7.21 -6.35 -13.99
CA ALA A 47 7.17 -6.70 -12.59
C ALA A 47 8.38 -6.01 -11.94
N GLN A 48 8.14 -4.81 -11.41
CA GLN A 48 9.13 -4.00 -10.72
C GLN A 48 9.60 -4.81 -9.51
N GLN A 49 10.70 -5.52 -9.68
CA GLN A 49 11.34 -6.29 -8.61
C GLN A 49 11.57 -5.35 -7.42
N PRO A 50 11.39 -5.79 -6.17
CA PRO A 50 11.57 -4.93 -5.00
C PRO A 50 12.96 -4.31 -5.04
N GLN A 51 13.06 -3.04 -5.40
CA GLN A 51 14.34 -2.41 -5.65
C GLN A 51 15.10 -2.37 -4.32
N PRO A 52 16.33 -2.91 -4.24
CA PRO A 52 17.18 -2.72 -3.07
C PRO A 52 17.34 -1.22 -2.77
N ASP A 53 17.64 -0.88 -1.52
CA ASP A 53 17.85 0.51 -1.08
C ASP A 53 19.20 1.09 -1.55
N ALA A 54 19.47 0.94 -2.85
CA ALA A 54 20.52 1.64 -3.58
C ALA A 54 20.33 3.16 -3.43
N PRO A 55 21.42 3.96 -3.34
CA PRO A 55 21.30 5.41 -3.19
C PRO A 55 20.55 6.04 -4.38
N THR A 56 19.34 6.55 -4.14
CA THR A 56 18.61 7.26 -5.18
C THR A 56 19.37 8.54 -5.55
N PRO A 57 19.65 8.83 -6.83
CA PRO A 57 20.27 10.09 -7.22
C PRO A 57 19.41 11.29 -6.76
N GLY A 58 20.00 12.21 -5.98
CA GLY A 58 19.26 13.30 -5.34
C GLY A 58 18.45 12.91 -4.09
N GLY A 59 18.67 11.70 -3.55
CA GLY A 59 18.18 11.26 -2.25
C GLY A 59 19.04 11.77 -1.10
N ARG A 60 18.42 12.44 -0.11
CA ARG A 60 19.03 12.74 1.19
C ARG A 60 18.41 11.84 2.26
N LYS A 61 19.24 11.32 3.17
CA LYS A 61 18.75 10.59 4.34
C LYS A 61 18.28 11.58 5.42
N VAL A 62 17.23 11.21 6.17
CA VAL A 62 16.58 12.07 7.17
C VAL A 62 16.03 11.21 8.30
N MET A 63 16.28 11.60 9.55
CA MET A 63 15.76 10.90 10.72
C MET A 63 14.22 10.95 10.80
N SER A 64 13.62 9.85 11.25
CA SER A 64 12.20 9.80 11.62
C SER A 64 11.85 10.77 12.75
N LYS A 65 10.60 11.26 12.75
CA LYS A 65 10.02 12.15 13.77
C LYS A 65 10.11 11.60 15.19
N ASP A 66 10.10 10.28 15.36
CA ASP A 66 10.21 9.60 16.65
C ASP A 66 11.64 9.12 16.97
N GLY A 67 12.62 9.40 16.10
CA GLY A 67 14.03 9.04 16.30
C GLY A 67 14.31 7.53 16.25
N THR A 68 13.38 6.71 15.77
CA THR A 68 13.52 5.23 15.82
C THR A 68 14.18 4.61 14.60
N PHE A 69 14.16 5.29 13.45
CA PHE A 69 14.84 4.88 12.21
C PHE A 69 15.23 6.07 11.32
N GLU A 70 16.08 5.83 10.33
CA GLU A 70 16.41 6.78 9.27
C GLU A 70 15.62 6.45 7.99
N GLY A 71 15.04 7.47 7.36
CA GLY A 71 14.37 7.39 6.07
C GLY A 71 15.03 8.27 5.01
N GLU A 72 14.32 8.53 3.92
CA GLU A 72 14.89 9.18 2.73
C GLU A 72 13.93 10.18 2.09
N ILE A 73 14.46 11.33 1.64
CA ILE A 73 13.72 12.29 0.82
C ILE A 73 14.48 12.43 -0.50
N VAL A 74 13.83 12.05 -1.60
CA VAL A 74 14.36 12.16 -2.97
C VAL A 74 13.76 13.39 -3.63
N GLY A 75 14.64 14.28 -4.11
CA GLY A 75 14.24 15.59 -4.62
C GLY A 75 13.92 16.60 -3.50
N THR A 76 13.34 17.74 -3.89
CA THR A 76 13.02 18.84 -2.96
C THR A 76 11.51 19.13 -3.00
N PRO A 77 10.75 18.79 -1.93
CA PRO A 77 9.34 19.18 -1.85
C PRO A 77 9.21 20.71 -1.85
N ALA A 78 8.32 21.25 -2.67
CA ALA A 78 8.07 22.69 -2.67
C ALA A 78 7.34 23.11 -1.38
N LYS A 79 7.69 24.28 -0.82
CA LYS A 79 7.19 24.75 0.50
C LYS A 79 5.65 24.84 0.65
N LYS A 80 4.89 24.79 -0.45
CA LYS A 80 3.42 24.82 -0.49
C LYS A 80 2.78 23.53 -1.04
N SER A 81 3.57 22.51 -1.38
CA SER A 81 3.08 21.22 -1.89
C SER A 81 2.53 20.35 -0.75
N LYS A 82 1.81 19.27 -1.08
CA LYS A 82 1.41 18.21 -0.15
C LYS A 82 2.63 17.67 0.60
N PHE A 83 3.66 17.23 -0.14
CA PHE A 83 4.84 16.59 0.45
C PHE A 83 5.69 17.55 1.30
N GLY A 84 5.60 18.86 1.07
CA GLY A 84 6.22 19.89 1.91
C GLY A 84 5.73 19.92 3.37
N LYS A 85 4.60 19.27 3.68
CA LYS A 85 4.06 19.13 5.06
C LYS A 85 4.57 17.90 5.82
N LEU A 86 5.18 16.95 5.13
CA LEU A 86 5.39 15.59 5.65
C LEU A 86 6.74 15.40 6.34
N GLN A 87 6.79 14.42 7.24
CA GLN A 87 8.00 14.02 7.97
C GLN A 87 8.12 12.49 7.97
N ILE A 88 9.35 11.99 7.83
CA ILE A 88 9.67 10.56 7.99
C ILE A 88 9.15 10.08 9.36
N GLY A 89 8.58 8.88 9.42
CA GLY A 89 7.99 8.33 10.66
C GLY A 89 6.57 8.80 10.99
N MET A 90 5.92 9.64 10.17
CA MET A 90 4.45 9.77 10.21
C MET A 90 3.77 8.42 9.91
N SER A 91 2.63 8.13 10.53
CA SER A 91 1.80 7.00 10.12
C SER A 91 1.03 7.30 8.83
N GLN A 92 0.52 6.30 8.11
CA GLN A 92 -0.29 6.53 6.91
C GLN A 92 -1.45 7.49 7.19
N ARG A 93 -2.22 7.23 8.26
CA ARG A 93 -3.34 8.10 8.64
C ARG A 93 -2.92 9.55 8.91
N GLN A 94 -1.77 9.79 9.53
CA GLN A 94 -1.24 11.15 9.74
C GLN A 94 -0.85 11.85 8.42
N VAL A 95 -0.49 11.08 7.39
CA VAL A 95 -0.26 11.61 6.04
C VAL A 95 -1.61 11.93 5.39
N ASP A 96 -2.56 11.00 5.40
CA ASP A 96 -3.91 11.18 4.84
C ASP A 96 -4.62 12.41 5.46
N ASP A 97 -4.54 12.58 6.79
CA ASP A 97 -5.10 13.73 7.52
C ASP A 97 -4.44 15.08 7.12
N LEU A 98 -3.20 15.08 6.62
CA LEU A 98 -2.45 16.29 6.23
C LEU A 98 -2.55 16.65 4.74
N ILE A 99 -2.70 15.64 3.87
CA ILE A 99 -2.62 15.81 2.41
C ILE A 99 -3.79 15.21 1.62
N GLY A 100 -4.73 14.54 2.27
CA GLY A 100 -5.81 13.77 1.64
C GLY A 100 -5.34 12.38 1.19
N THR A 101 -6.29 11.54 0.79
CA THR A 101 -6.03 10.17 0.28
C THR A 101 -5.17 10.18 -0.99
N PRO A 102 -4.39 9.11 -1.25
CA PRO A 102 -3.67 8.94 -2.51
C PRO A 102 -4.61 8.70 -3.71
N SER A 103 -4.05 8.75 -4.92
CA SER A 103 -4.73 8.38 -6.15
C SER A 103 -4.75 6.86 -6.39
N ASP A 104 -3.68 6.17 -5.95
CA ASP A 104 -3.51 4.72 -6.07
C ASP A 104 -2.54 4.19 -4.98
N THR A 105 -2.49 2.88 -4.74
CA THR A 105 -1.62 2.26 -3.72
C THR A 105 -1.17 0.84 -4.10
N LYS A 106 0.15 0.62 -4.10
CA LYS A 106 0.83 -0.62 -4.50
C LYS A 106 1.54 -1.25 -3.31
N THR A 107 1.24 -2.50 -2.97
CA THR A 107 1.86 -3.21 -1.84
C THR A 107 2.83 -4.29 -2.34
N TYR A 108 4.00 -4.41 -1.72
CA TYR A 108 4.97 -5.46 -2.04
C TYR A 108 5.69 -5.99 -0.79
N THR A 109 5.85 -7.32 -0.73
CA THR A 109 6.58 -8.02 0.32
C THR A 109 8.09 -7.76 0.20
N THR A 110 8.80 -7.57 1.32
CA THR A 110 10.27 -7.42 1.32
C THR A 110 10.96 -8.76 1.56
N GLY A 111 12.28 -8.82 1.39
CA GLY A 111 13.08 -9.98 1.78
C GLY A 111 12.96 -10.37 3.26
N LYS A 112 12.56 -9.43 4.15
CA LYS A 112 12.46 -9.67 5.59
C LYS A 112 11.28 -10.57 5.99
N ALA A 113 10.20 -10.61 5.20
CA ALA A 113 9.08 -11.53 5.47
C ALA A 113 9.44 -13.01 5.30
N TRP A 114 10.50 -13.30 4.53
CA TRP A 114 10.98 -14.66 4.26
C TRP A 114 12.02 -15.15 5.28
N VAL A 115 12.38 -14.32 6.27
CA VAL A 115 13.25 -14.71 7.38
C VAL A 115 12.41 -15.45 8.43
N PRO A 116 12.72 -16.72 8.77
CA PRO A 116 11.99 -17.45 9.79
C PRO A 116 11.95 -16.71 11.14
N PHE A 117 10.80 -16.74 11.80
CA PHE A 117 10.54 -16.03 13.07
C PHE A 117 10.72 -14.50 13.01
N TYR A 118 10.65 -13.87 11.82
CA TYR A 118 10.75 -12.42 11.70
C TYR A 118 9.43 -11.71 12.09
N PHE A 119 9.38 -11.29 13.35
CA PHE A 119 8.25 -10.54 13.92
C PHE A 119 8.42 -9.01 13.85
N GLY A 120 9.37 -8.52 13.04
CA GLY A 120 9.73 -7.11 12.92
C GLY A 120 8.92 -6.29 11.93
N LYS A 121 9.23 -4.98 11.87
CA LYS A 121 8.69 -4.02 10.89
C LYS A 121 9.38 -4.19 9.53
N ASP A 122 8.85 -3.56 8.48
CA ASP A 122 9.40 -3.65 7.11
C ASP A 122 9.35 -5.08 6.52
N ALA A 123 8.39 -5.89 6.94
CA ALA A 123 8.10 -7.20 6.33
C ALA A 123 7.43 -7.03 4.95
N TYR A 124 6.60 -6.00 4.82
CA TYR A 124 6.11 -5.48 3.53
C TYR A 124 6.31 -3.97 3.50
N ARG A 125 6.43 -3.43 2.28
CA ARG A 125 6.31 -2.00 2.00
C ARG A 125 5.06 -1.77 1.18
N PHE A 126 4.52 -0.56 1.26
CA PHE A 126 3.52 -0.11 0.32
C PHE A 126 3.81 1.32 -0.12
N GLU A 127 3.52 1.61 -1.38
CA GLU A 127 3.70 2.90 -2.00
C GLU A 127 2.35 3.50 -2.35
N THR A 128 2.19 4.77 -2.02
CA THR A 128 0.95 5.53 -2.28
C THR A 128 1.28 6.69 -3.21
N TYR A 129 0.51 6.84 -4.29
CA TYR A 129 0.87 7.72 -5.41
C TYR A 129 -0.01 8.96 -5.47
N TYR A 130 0.60 10.12 -5.70
CA TYR A 130 -0.05 11.43 -5.67
C TYR A 130 0.28 12.21 -6.94
N LYS A 131 -0.76 12.43 -7.75
CA LYS A 131 -0.69 13.18 -9.02
C LYS A 131 0.07 14.50 -8.87
N LYS A 132 1.12 14.67 -9.68
CA LYS A 132 1.99 15.86 -9.75
C LYS A 132 2.76 16.21 -8.46
N GLU A 133 2.81 15.30 -7.49
CA GLU A 133 3.60 15.43 -6.25
C GLU A 133 4.63 14.30 -6.13
N GLY A 134 4.28 13.08 -6.54
CA GLY A 134 5.15 11.91 -6.56
C GLY A 134 4.60 10.75 -5.73
N ARG A 135 5.48 9.99 -5.09
CA ARG A 135 5.11 8.79 -4.32
C ARG A 135 5.73 8.74 -2.93
N LEU A 136 5.00 8.12 -2.01
CA LEU A 136 5.39 7.91 -0.62
C LEU A 136 5.50 6.41 -0.33
N THR A 137 6.66 5.95 0.15
CA THR A 137 6.88 4.55 0.57
C THR A 137 6.73 4.42 2.07
N PHE A 138 5.86 3.51 2.54
CA PHE A 138 5.64 3.17 3.93
C PHE A 138 6.18 1.77 4.26
N VAL A 139 6.71 1.59 5.47
CA VAL A 139 7.04 0.26 6.03
C VAL A 139 5.89 -0.27 6.88
N GLY A 140 5.46 -1.50 6.61
CA GLY A 140 4.39 -2.20 7.33
C GLY A 140 4.87 -3.43 8.11
N GLY A 141 3.92 -4.13 8.74
CA GLY A 141 4.18 -5.35 9.50
C GLY A 141 4.48 -5.13 11.00
N GLY A 142 5.24 -6.04 11.57
CA GLY A 142 5.34 -6.27 13.02
C GLY A 142 4.13 -7.01 13.59
N VAL A 143 4.30 -7.67 14.74
CA VAL A 143 3.25 -8.47 15.43
C VAL A 143 1.90 -7.76 15.54
N THR A 144 1.93 -6.44 15.75
CA THR A 144 0.75 -5.60 15.98
C THR A 144 0.06 -5.09 14.71
N GLY A 145 0.45 -5.56 13.51
CA GLY A 145 -0.17 -5.14 12.24
C GLY A 145 -0.07 -3.63 11.96
N THR A 146 1.13 -3.05 12.12
CA THR A 146 1.31 -1.59 12.15
C THR A 146 0.81 -0.89 10.87
N SER A 147 0.02 0.18 11.01
CA SER A 147 -0.67 0.96 9.96
C SER A 147 0.23 1.80 9.04
N GLY A 148 1.40 1.29 8.66
CA GLY A 148 2.41 1.98 7.87
C GLY A 148 3.16 3.09 8.64
N LYS A 149 4.47 3.18 8.41
CA LYS A 149 5.32 4.30 8.83
C LYS A 149 6.07 4.85 7.61
N LEU A 150 6.00 6.16 7.38
CA LEU A 150 6.58 6.81 6.21
C LEU A 150 8.11 6.67 6.21
N LEU A 151 8.66 5.94 5.23
CA LEU A 151 10.09 5.66 5.07
C LEU A 151 10.73 6.54 3.99
N ARG A 152 10.09 6.69 2.84
CA ARG A 152 10.62 7.48 1.71
C ARG A 152 9.59 8.45 1.17
N ILE A 153 10.01 9.70 0.97
CA ILE A 153 9.28 10.71 0.18
C ILE A 153 10.01 10.83 -1.16
N THR A 154 9.35 10.53 -2.28
CA THR A 154 9.92 10.71 -3.62
C THR A 154 9.13 11.76 -4.37
N VAL A 155 9.73 12.93 -4.59
CA VAL A 155 9.08 14.05 -5.29
C VAL A 155 9.17 13.83 -6.80
N ASP A 156 8.02 13.75 -7.47
CA ASP A 156 7.94 13.76 -8.93
C ASP A 156 6.72 14.56 -9.40
N THR A 157 6.96 15.66 -10.11
CA THR A 157 5.92 16.53 -10.66
C THR A 157 5.26 15.97 -11.92
N LYS A 158 5.77 14.85 -12.46
CA LYS A 158 5.24 14.13 -13.63
C LYS A 158 4.43 12.88 -13.26
N GLU A 159 4.41 12.48 -11.98
CA GLU A 159 3.63 11.34 -11.49
C GLU A 159 2.14 11.47 -11.89
N ASP A 160 1.64 10.50 -12.65
CA ASP A 160 0.26 10.39 -13.12
C ASP A 160 -0.67 9.71 -12.11
N GLY A 161 -0.09 9.02 -11.13
CA GLY A 161 -0.76 8.52 -9.92
C GLY A 161 -1.54 7.21 -10.11
N TYR A 162 -1.13 6.34 -11.03
CA TYR A 162 -1.72 5.02 -11.31
C TYR A 162 -0.62 3.98 -11.61
N GLN A 163 -0.65 2.79 -11.00
CA GLN A 163 0.55 1.91 -10.92
C GLN A 163 0.29 0.39 -10.95
#